data_AF-A0A3P1SFP7-F1
#
_entry.id   AF-A0A3P1SFP7-F1
#
_cell.length_a   1.000
_cell.length_b   1.000
_cell.length_c   1.000
_cell.angle_alpha   90.00
_cell.angle_beta   90.00
_cell.angle_gamma   90.00
#
_symmetry.space_group_name_H-M   'P 1'
#
loop_
_entity.id
_entity.type
_entity.pdbx_description
1 polymer ?
#
loop_
_entity_poly.entity_id
_entity_poly.type
_entity_poly.pdbx_seq_one_letter_code
_entity_poly.pdbx_strand_id
1 'polypeptide(L)'
;MTAPSVTVLLIAAALAGTGVYLMLERSLSRIFIGLGLITHAVNVLLLAAGGAAGRPPLIGEETVESMGDPLPQAMMLTSIVLSLGTTAFGLALAYRSWRLTGHDEVIDDIEDRILSRRADDEVVSYIDEGATGDEDGDINYDDGDDQPHSEEPDSEEPRSGEPAPAEGNSGSVDESAVASSITTNSDRGQA
;
A
#
# COMPACT_ATOMS: atom_id res chain seq x y z
N MET A 1 -25.40 26.37 19.00
CA MET A 1 -25.25 24.99 18.51
C MET A 1 -25.71 24.95 17.06
N THR A 2 -24.91 25.45 16.13
CA THR A 2 -25.23 25.29 14.70
C THR A 2 -24.62 23.97 14.27
N ALA A 3 -25.47 22.95 14.13
CA ALA A 3 -25.07 21.67 13.57
C ALA A 3 -24.49 21.87 12.17
N PRO A 4 -23.52 21.02 11.74
CA PRO A 4 -23.03 21.06 10.38
C PRO A 4 -24.19 20.96 9.38
N SER A 5 -24.14 21.78 8.33
CA SER A 5 -25.18 21.82 7.31
C SER A 5 -25.34 20.44 6.66
N VAL A 6 -26.56 19.88 6.72
CA VAL A 6 -26.89 18.55 6.19
C VAL A 6 -26.47 18.42 4.71
N THR A 7 -26.54 19.51 3.94
CA THR A 7 -26.09 19.56 2.55
C THR A 7 -24.61 19.20 2.39
N VAL A 8 -23.73 19.70 3.26
CA VAL A 8 -22.29 19.43 3.20
C VAL A 8 -22.02 17.96 3.52
N LEU A 9 -22.74 17.40 4.49
CA LEU A 9 -22.68 15.97 4.82
C LEU A 9 -23.14 15.09 3.66
N LEU A 10 -24.24 15.44 3.00
CA LEU A 10 -24.73 14.70 1.83
C LEU A 10 -23.73 14.74 0.67
N ILE A 11 -23.12 15.89 0.42
CA ILE A 11 -22.06 16.04 -0.59
C ILE A 11 -20.86 15.14 -0.22
N ALA A 12 -20.37 15.22 1.01
CA ALA A 12 -19.26 14.38 1.47
C ALA A 12 -19.56 12.89 1.34
N ALA A 13 -20.78 12.45 1.71
CA ALA A 13 -21.21 11.07 1.56
C ALA A 13 -21.28 10.62 0.09
N ALA A 14 -21.78 11.49 -0.80
CA ALA A 14 -21.83 11.21 -2.24
C ALA A 14 -20.41 11.11 -2.85
N LEU A 15 -19.48 12.00 -2.47
CA LEU A 15 -18.09 11.93 -2.90
C LEU A 15 -17.40 10.66 -2.36
N ALA A 16 -17.61 10.32 -1.09
CA ALA A 16 -17.05 9.12 -0.50
C ALA A 16 -17.61 7.86 -1.16
N GLY A 17 -18.92 7.78 -1.38
CA GLY A 17 -19.56 6.64 -2.06
C GLY A 17 -19.09 6.48 -3.50
N THR A 18 -19.00 7.58 -4.26
CA THR A 18 -18.48 7.56 -5.64
C THR A 18 -17.00 7.20 -5.67
N GLY A 19 -16.21 7.72 -4.73
CA GLY A 19 -14.79 7.42 -4.62
C GLY A 19 -14.53 5.95 -4.29
N VAL A 20 -15.26 5.38 -3.33
CA VAL A 20 -15.21 3.95 -3.01
C VAL A 20 -15.65 3.13 -4.22
N TYR A 21 -16.74 3.49 -4.88
CA TYR A 21 -17.21 2.80 -6.09
C TYR A 21 -16.12 2.72 -7.18
N LEU A 22 -15.43 3.84 -7.46
CA LEU A 22 -14.32 3.86 -8.42
C LEU A 22 -13.10 3.06 -7.95
N MET A 23 -12.87 2.99 -6.64
CA MET A 23 -11.77 2.22 -6.06
C MET A 23 -11.97 0.70 -6.21
N LEU A 24 -13.22 0.25 -6.41
CA LEU A 24 -13.56 -1.15 -6.71
C LEU A 24 -13.43 -1.49 -8.20
N GLU A 25 -13.12 -0.53 -9.07
CA GLU A 25 -12.91 -0.81 -10.49
C GLU A 25 -11.53 -1.43 -10.77
N ARG A 26 -11.43 -2.17 -11.88
CA ARG A 26 -10.20 -2.92 -12.23
C ARG A 26 -9.11 -2.08 -12.88
N SER A 27 -9.38 -0.82 -13.24
CA SER A 27 -8.38 0.04 -13.90
C SER A 27 -7.65 0.88 -12.86
N LEU A 28 -6.32 0.85 -12.92
CA LEU A 28 -5.44 1.57 -12.00
C LEU A 28 -5.74 3.08 -12.01
N SER A 29 -5.94 3.65 -13.20
CA SER A 29 -6.29 5.07 -13.37
C SER A 29 -7.60 5.43 -12.66
N ARG A 30 -8.61 4.55 -12.73
CA ARG A 30 -9.90 4.74 -12.03
C ARG A 30 -9.74 4.63 -10.52
N ILE A 31 -8.90 3.72 -10.03
CA ILE A 31 -8.56 3.60 -8.61
C ILE A 31 -7.93 4.91 -8.10
N PHE A 32 -7.00 5.52 -8.85
CA PHE A 32 -6.38 6.80 -8.45
C PHE A 32 -7.37 7.97 -8.47
N ILE A 33 -8.28 8.03 -9.45
CA ILE A 33 -9.35 9.02 -9.47
C ILE A 33 -10.27 8.82 -8.26
N GLY A 34 -10.59 7.56 -7.91
CA GLY A 34 -11.35 7.20 -6.71
C GLY A 34 -10.67 7.64 -5.42
N LEU A 35 -9.37 7.40 -5.28
CA LEU A 35 -8.57 7.84 -4.13
C LEU A 35 -8.61 9.37 -3.98
N GLY A 36 -8.47 10.12 -5.07
CA GLY A 36 -8.59 11.57 -5.07
C GLY A 36 -9.97 12.06 -4.63
N LEU A 37 -11.05 11.40 -5.09
CA LEU A 37 -12.41 11.71 -4.67
C LEU A 37 -12.64 11.45 -3.17
N ILE A 38 -12.10 10.36 -2.63
CA ILE A 38 -12.16 10.07 -1.19
C ILE A 38 -11.41 11.16 -0.41
N THR A 39 -10.23 11.57 -0.87
CA THR A 39 -9.48 12.66 -0.20
C THR A 39 -10.24 13.98 -0.20
N HIS A 40 -10.92 14.32 -1.30
CA HIS A 40 -11.81 15.48 -1.32
C HIS A 40 -12.99 15.33 -0.37
N ALA A 41 -13.58 14.13 -0.24
CA ALA A 41 -14.64 13.87 0.74
C ALA A 41 -14.15 14.09 2.18
N VAL A 42 -12.97 13.57 2.53
CA VAL A 42 -12.36 13.74 3.86
C VAL A 42 -12.09 15.21 4.16
N ASN A 43 -11.60 15.97 3.18
CA ASN A 43 -11.36 17.40 3.33
C ASN A 43 -12.66 18.18 3.61
N VAL A 44 -13.76 17.82 2.94
CA VAL A 44 -15.09 18.39 3.21
C VAL A 44 -15.61 17.96 4.58
N LEU A 45 -15.34 16.73 5.01
CA LEU A 45 -15.75 16.24 6.33
C LEU A 45 -14.99 16.94 7.47
N LEU A 46 -13.69 17.22 7.28
CA LEU A 46 -12.90 18.04 8.19
C LEU A 46 -13.45 19.47 8.29
N LEU A 47 -13.84 20.06 7.17
CA LEU A 47 -14.49 21.37 7.16
C LEU A 47 -15.80 21.35 7.95
N ALA A 48 -16.63 20.32 7.77
CA ALA A 48 -17.87 20.15 8.52
C ALA A 48 -17.63 19.92 10.03
N ALA A 49 -16.52 19.27 10.41
CA ALA A 49 -16.13 19.06 11.80
C ALA A 49 -15.71 20.36 12.51
N GLY A 50 -15.20 21.36 11.77
CA GLY A 50 -14.81 22.68 12.31
C GLY A 50 -15.97 23.58 12.74
N GLY A 51 -17.22 23.14 12.57
CA GLY A 51 -18.39 23.83 13.10
C GLY A 51 -18.79 25.07 12.31
N ALA A 52 -19.25 26.11 13.00
CA ALA A 52 -19.82 27.30 12.38
C ALA A 52 -18.79 28.02 11.49
N ALA A 53 -19.26 28.57 10.36
CA ALA A 53 -18.46 29.43 9.51
C ALA A 53 -18.06 30.70 10.29
N GLY A 54 -16.88 30.66 10.89
CA GLY A 54 -16.26 31.81 11.52
C GLY A 54 -15.44 32.62 10.52
N ARG A 55 -15.04 33.81 10.95
CA ARG A 55 -14.17 34.70 10.19
C ARG A 55 -12.73 34.16 10.18
N PRO A 56 -11.91 34.55 9.18
CA PRO A 56 -10.56 34.02 9.03
C PRO A 56 -9.77 34.16 10.33
N PRO A 57 -9.04 33.11 10.76
CA PRO A 57 -8.24 33.15 11.98
C PRO A 57 -6.96 33.98 11.82
N LEU A 58 -7.14 35.30 11.73
CA LEU A 58 -6.09 36.29 11.59
C LEU A 58 -6.04 37.16 12.84
N ILE A 59 -4.88 37.17 13.51
CA ILE A 59 -4.68 37.96 14.73
C ILE A 59 -4.74 39.45 14.36
N GLY A 60 -5.64 40.18 15.01
CA GLY A 60 -5.73 41.65 14.91
C GLY A 60 -6.91 42.21 14.14
N GLU A 61 -7.72 41.39 13.47
CA GLU A 61 -8.91 41.85 12.73
C GLU A 61 -10.25 41.56 13.44
N GLU A 62 -10.33 40.53 14.28
CA GLU A 62 -11.59 39.98 14.78
C GLU A 62 -11.53 39.55 16.25
N THR A 63 -12.69 39.55 16.91
CA THR A 63 -12.88 38.95 18.23
C THR A 63 -12.71 37.43 18.18
N VAL A 64 -12.09 36.82 19.20
CA VAL A 64 -11.83 35.37 19.26
C VAL A 64 -13.11 34.54 19.08
N GLU A 65 -14.25 35.05 19.53
CA GLU A 65 -15.55 34.36 19.44
C GLU A 65 -16.16 34.32 18.04
N SER A 66 -15.75 35.22 17.13
CA SER A 66 -16.23 35.23 15.74
C SER A 66 -15.29 34.47 14.79
N MET A 67 -14.19 33.94 15.30
CA MET A 67 -13.11 33.33 14.53
C MET A 67 -13.37 31.84 14.28
N GLY A 68 -13.08 31.36 13.07
CA GLY A 68 -13.20 29.93 12.73
C GLY A 68 -12.13 29.08 13.43
N ASP A 69 -12.38 27.79 13.61
CA ASP A 69 -11.43 26.87 14.23
C ASP A 69 -10.20 26.66 13.31
N PRO A 70 -8.99 27.04 13.73
CA PRO A 70 -7.78 26.89 12.92
C PRO A 70 -7.29 25.43 12.84
N LEU A 71 -7.72 24.54 13.74
CA LEU A 71 -7.23 23.18 13.81
C LEU A 71 -7.64 22.33 12.60
N PRO A 72 -8.94 22.27 12.21
CA PRO A 72 -9.35 21.58 10.98
C PRO A 72 -8.73 22.19 9.72
N GLN A 73 -8.48 23.50 9.71
CA GLN A 73 -7.87 24.19 8.57
C GLN A 73 -6.42 23.75 8.35
N ALA A 74 -5.63 23.65 9.43
CA ALA A 74 -4.26 23.14 9.37
C ALA A 74 -4.21 21.64 8.98
N MET A 75 -5.14 20.84 9.50
CA MET A 75 -5.27 19.43 9.12
C MET A 75 -5.61 19.25 7.64
N MET A 76 -6.49 20.10 7.09
CA MET A 76 -6.85 20.08 5.68
C MET A 76 -5.65 20.41 4.78
N LEU A 77 -4.80 21.36 5.17
CA LEU A 77 -3.56 21.67 4.43
C LEU A 77 -2.63 20.45 4.34
N THR A 78 -2.45 19.74 5.45
CA THR A 78 -1.64 18.51 5.51
C THR A 78 -2.22 17.44 4.59
N SER A 79 -3.53 17.26 4.60
CA SER A 79 -4.24 16.31 3.74
C SER A 79 -4.04 16.61 2.25
N ILE A 80 -4.10 17.89 1.86
CA ILE A 80 -3.86 18.30 0.47
C ILE A 80 -2.43 17.96 0.03
N VAL A 81 -1.42 18.23 0.86
CA VAL A 81 -0.02 17.92 0.53
C VAL A 81 0.19 16.40 0.46
N LEU A 82 -0.37 15.63 1.39
CA LEU A 82 -0.32 14.17 1.36
C LEU A 82 -0.95 13.64 0.07
N SER A 83 -2.12 14.16 -0.31
CA SER A 83 -2.81 13.79 -1.55
C SER A 83 -1.95 14.05 -2.78
N LEU A 84 -1.31 15.22 -2.87
CA LEU A 84 -0.43 15.55 -3.99
C LEU A 84 0.77 14.60 -4.03
N GLY A 85 1.35 14.26 -2.87
CA GLY A 85 2.46 13.32 -2.76
C GLY A 85 2.07 11.90 -3.19
N THR A 86 1.01 11.34 -2.62
CA THR A 86 0.55 9.97 -2.94
C THR A 86 0.02 9.86 -4.36
N THR A 87 -0.64 10.90 -4.88
CA THR A 87 -1.13 10.93 -6.26
C THR A 87 0.04 11.06 -7.24
N ALA A 88 1.01 11.96 -7.01
CA ALA A 88 2.17 12.07 -7.89
C ALA A 88 3.02 10.79 -7.89
N PHE A 89 3.25 10.21 -6.71
CA PHE A 89 3.95 8.94 -6.57
C PHE A 89 3.17 7.80 -7.23
N GLY A 90 1.87 7.71 -6.97
CA GLY A 90 0.97 6.74 -7.57
C GLY A 90 0.94 6.82 -9.09
N LEU A 91 0.82 8.02 -9.66
CA LEU A 91 0.89 8.25 -11.11
C LEU A 91 2.27 7.89 -11.68
N ALA A 92 3.37 8.14 -10.96
CA ALA A 92 4.69 7.74 -11.41
C ALA A 92 4.82 6.20 -11.48
N LEU A 93 4.25 5.48 -10.50
CA LEU A 93 4.17 4.02 -10.53
C LEU A 93 3.23 3.50 -11.61
N ALA A 94 2.06 4.12 -11.78
CA ALA A 94 1.10 3.80 -12.83
C ALA A 94 1.72 3.96 -14.21
N TYR A 95 2.41 5.08 -14.44
CA TYR A 95 3.16 5.32 -15.67
C TYR A 95 4.24 4.27 -15.91
N ARG A 96 4.98 3.89 -14.85
CA ARG A 96 5.99 2.84 -14.94
C ARG A 96 5.37 1.46 -15.24
N SER A 97 4.24 1.14 -14.61
CA SER A 97 3.50 -0.10 -14.85
C SER A 97 2.98 -0.15 -16.28
N TRP A 98 2.37 0.93 -16.77
CA TRP A 98 1.90 1.03 -18.16
C TRP A 98 3.04 0.86 -19.17
N ARG A 99 4.23 1.39 -18.88
CA ARG A 99 5.43 1.17 -19.72
C ARG A 99 5.91 -0.28 -19.77
N LEU A 100 5.63 -1.08 -18.74
CA LEU A 100 6.05 -2.48 -18.65
C LEU A 100 4.99 -3.44 -19.20
N THR A 101 3.72 -3.23 -18.85
CA THR A 101 2.62 -4.15 -19.16
C THR A 101 1.83 -3.71 -20.41
N GLY A 102 1.83 -2.43 -20.75
CA GLY A 102 1.12 -1.88 -21.93
C GLY A 102 -0.39 -1.67 -21.73
N HIS A 103 -0.97 -2.10 -20.62
CA HIS A 103 -2.36 -1.88 -20.24
C HIS A 103 -2.48 -1.49 -18.75
N ASP A 104 -3.57 -0.82 -18.41
CA ASP A 104 -3.83 -0.22 -17.08
C ASP A 104 -4.84 -1.04 -16.26
N GLU A 105 -5.13 -2.26 -16.68
CA GLU A 105 -6.07 -3.17 -16.01
C GLU A 105 -5.31 -4.11 -15.06
N VAL A 106 -5.82 -4.25 -13.83
CA VAL A 106 -5.33 -5.22 -12.84
C VAL A 106 -5.67 -6.63 -13.32
N ILE A 107 -4.64 -7.45 -13.51
CA ILE A 107 -4.75 -8.81 -14.04
C ILE A 107 -5.25 -9.75 -12.93
N ASP A 108 -6.23 -10.60 -13.24
CA ASP A 108 -6.52 -11.76 -12.38
C ASP A 108 -5.43 -12.80 -12.59
N ASP A 109 -4.87 -13.31 -11.50
CA ASP A 109 -3.96 -14.44 -11.60
C ASP A 109 -4.72 -15.70 -12.05
N ILE A 110 -4.12 -16.43 -12.99
CA ILE A 110 -4.64 -17.71 -13.46
C ILE A 110 -4.47 -18.78 -12.38
N GLU A 111 -3.38 -18.69 -11.60
CA GLU A 111 -3.11 -19.61 -10.50
C GLU A 111 -4.17 -19.51 -9.42
N ASP A 112 -4.61 -18.30 -9.07
CA ASP A 112 -5.71 -18.04 -8.12
C ASP A 112 -7.01 -18.76 -8.55
N ARG A 113 -7.32 -18.74 -9.86
CA ARG A 113 -8.52 -19.41 -10.38
C ARG A 113 -8.41 -20.93 -10.34
N ILE A 114 -7.21 -21.48 -10.53
CA ILE A 114 -6.96 -22.92 -10.46
C ILE A 114 -7.03 -23.39 -9.00
N LEU A 115 -6.42 -22.64 -8.08
CA LEU A 115 -6.45 -22.95 -6.65
C LEU A 115 -7.87 -22.89 -6.10
N SER A 116 -8.66 -21.86 -6.45
CA SER A 116 -10.07 -21.76 -6.04
C SER A 116 -10.89 -22.99 -6.44
N ARG A 117 -10.67 -23.54 -7.65
CA ARG A 117 -11.39 -24.75 -8.10
C ARG A 117 -10.95 -26.00 -7.36
N ARG A 118 -9.65 -26.14 -7.06
CA ARG A 118 -9.14 -27.28 -6.29
C ARG A 118 -9.60 -27.22 -4.83
N ALA A 119 -9.62 -26.04 -4.24
CA ALA A 119 -10.14 -25.82 -2.90
C ALA A 119 -11.63 -26.21 -2.82
N ASP A 120 -12.44 -25.87 -3.82
CA ASP A 120 -13.84 -26.30 -3.88
C ASP A 120 -13.98 -27.83 -3.99
N ASP A 121 -13.20 -28.50 -4.85
CA ASP A 121 -13.22 -29.96 -5.01
C ASP A 121 -12.72 -30.70 -3.74
N GLU A 122 -11.66 -30.20 -3.10
CA GLU A 122 -11.09 -30.74 -1.86
C GLU A 122 -12.05 -30.55 -0.67
N VAL A 123 -12.71 -29.39 -0.57
CA VAL A 123 -13.75 -29.16 0.46
C VAL A 123 -14.93 -30.11 0.26
N VAL A 124 -15.31 -30.42 -0.98
CA VAL A 124 -16.36 -31.40 -1.27
C VAL A 124 -15.97 -32.81 -0.84
N SER A 125 -14.72 -33.25 -1.05
CA SER A 125 -14.29 -34.58 -0.59
C SER A 125 -14.32 -34.72 0.94
N TYR A 126 -13.87 -33.70 1.68
CA TYR A 126 -13.95 -33.70 3.14
C TYR A 126 -15.39 -33.70 3.68
N ILE A 127 -16.32 -33.02 2.98
CA ILE A 127 -17.75 -33.02 3.37
C ILE A 127 -18.41 -34.37 3.05
N ASP A 128 -18.05 -35.02 1.94
CA ASP A 128 -18.56 -36.34 1.58
C ASP A 128 -18.05 -37.41 2.58
N GLU A 129 -16.75 -37.37 2.92
CA GLU A 129 -16.15 -38.24 3.94
C GLU A 129 -16.69 -37.98 5.36
N GLY A 130 -17.08 -36.73 5.68
CA GLY A 130 -17.72 -36.38 6.94
C GLY A 130 -19.25 -36.63 6.99
N ALA A 131 -19.91 -36.74 5.83
CA ALA A 131 -21.33 -37.04 5.72
C ALA A 131 -21.61 -38.55 5.63
N THR A 132 -20.64 -39.35 5.17
CA THR A 132 -20.59 -40.80 5.43
C THR A 132 -20.12 -41.07 6.86
N GLY A 133 -20.82 -40.49 7.83
CA GLY A 133 -20.77 -40.93 9.22
C GLY A 133 -21.50 -42.26 9.35
N ASP A 134 -20.89 -43.33 8.83
CA ASP A 134 -21.12 -44.64 9.43
C ASP A 134 -20.45 -44.58 10.80
N GLU A 135 -21.28 -44.49 11.84
CA GLU A 135 -20.88 -44.66 13.24
C GLU A 135 -20.32 -46.09 13.43
N ASP A 136 -19.09 -46.34 13.00
CA ASP A 136 -18.35 -47.53 13.39
C ASP A 136 -17.90 -47.35 14.84
N GLY A 137 -18.72 -47.88 15.75
CA GLY A 137 -18.54 -47.84 17.19
C GLY A 137 -17.38 -48.71 17.72
N ASP A 138 -16.15 -48.49 17.25
CA ASP A 138 -14.95 -49.07 17.90
C ASP A 138 -13.66 -48.23 17.77
N ILE A 139 -13.74 -46.92 17.61
CA ILE A 139 -12.58 -46.05 17.88
C ILE A 139 -12.53 -45.73 19.38
N ASN A 140 -11.71 -46.51 20.09
CA ASN A 140 -11.30 -46.26 21.45
C ASN A 140 -10.51 -44.95 21.53
N TYR A 141 -11.06 -43.93 22.19
CA TYR A 141 -10.34 -42.71 22.60
C TYR A 141 -9.44 -43.02 23.80
N ASP A 142 -8.48 -43.92 23.62
CA ASP A 142 -7.45 -44.23 24.60
C ASP A 142 -6.21 -44.77 23.88
N ASP A 143 -5.48 -43.88 23.22
CA ASP A 143 -4.03 -43.86 23.35
C ASP A 143 -3.52 -42.43 23.06
N GLY A 144 -2.59 -41.99 23.88
CA GLY A 144 -1.97 -40.68 23.77
C GLY A 144 -1.00 -40.60 22.59
N ASP A 145 -0.57 -39.36 22.35
CA ASP A 145 0.51 -38.93 21.48
C ASP A 145 0.24 -39.00 19.97
N ASP A 146 0.03 -37.82 19.36
CA ASP A 146 0.88 -37.40 18.25
C ASP A 146 0.75 -35.89 18.02
N GLN A 147 1.90 -35.21 18.14
CA GLN A 147 2.08 -33.78 17.95
C GLN A 147 1.85 -33.40 16.47
N PRO A 148 1.41 -32.17 16.15
CA PRO A 148 1.37 -31.72 14.77
C PRO A 148 2.81 -31.67 14.23
N HIS A 149 3.14 -32.56 13.29
CA HIS A 149 4.38 -32.52 12.54
C HIS A 149 4.42 -31.22 11.73
N SER A 150 5.29 -30.30 12.15
CA SER A 150 5.80 -29.24 11.29
C SER A 150 6.70 -29.89 10.24
N GLU A 151 6.23 -29.98 9.00
CA GLU A 151 7.09 -30.30 7.86
C GLU A 151 8.04 -29.11 7.62
N GLU A 152 9.28 -29.25 8.07
CA GLU A 152 10.40 -28.41 7.64
C GLU A 152 10.69 -28.70 6.15
N PRO A 153 10.99 -27.68 5.33
CA PRO A 153 11.35 -27.90 3.93
C PRO A 153 12.76 -28.50 3.86
N ASP A 154 12.87 -29.68 3.26
CA ASP A 154 14.12 -30.39 2.97
C ASP A 154 15.14 -29.46 2.30
N SER A 155 16.24 -29.21 3.01
CA SER A 155 17.45 -28.64 2.44
C SER A 155 18.24 -29.74 1.72
N GLU A 156 18.17 -29.78 0.40
CA GLU A 156 19.06 -30.60 -0.43
C GLU A 156 20.51 -30.10 -0.30
N GLU A 157 21.34 -30.87 0.40
CA GLU A 157 22.81 -30.78 0.33
C GLU A 157 23.31 -31.27 -1.04
N PRO A 158 24.12 -30.49 -1.79
CA PRO A 158 24.90 -31.04 -2.89
C PRO A 158 26.19 -31.68 -2.35
N ARG A 159 26.34 -32.98 -2.61
CA ARG A 159 27.53 -33.79 -2.28
C ARG A 159 28.80 -33.19 -2.86
N SER A 160 29.81 -33.09 -1.98
CA SER A 160 31.19 -32.71 -2.24
C SER A 160 31.92 -33.66 -3.21
N GLY A 161 32.64 -33.10 -4.19
CA GLY A 161 33.63 -33.86 -4.95
C GLY A 161 34.24 -33.14 -6.16
N GLU A 162 35.01 -32.05 -5.96
CA GLU A 162 36.25 -31.74 -6.73
C GLU A 162 36.99 -30.56 -6.05
N PRO A 163 38.34 -30.46 -6.08
CA PRO A 163 39.12 -29.66 -5.12
C PRO A 163 39.36 -28.20 -5.55
N ALA A 164 39.59 -27.36 -4.53
CA ALA A 164 39.93 -25.94 -4.63
C ALA A 164 41.32 -25.67 -5.25
N PRO A 165 41.53 -24.50 -5.85
CA PRO A 165 42.78 -23.77 -5.78
C PRO A 165 42.67 -22.58 -4.81
N ALA A 166 43.80 -22.32 -4.17
CA ALA A 166 43.97 -21.51 -2.98
C ALA A 166 43.93 -19.99 -3.21
N GLU A 167 43.55 -19.32 -2.12
CA GLU A 167 44.04 -18.05 -1.56
C GLU A 167 44.81 -17.04 -2.43
N GLY A 168 44.48 -15.76 -2.23
CA GLY A 168 45.53 -14.75 -2.06
C GLY A 168 45.18 -13.34 -2.53
N ASN A 169 44.67 -12.53 -1.60
CA ASN A 169 45.33 -11.33 -1.10
C ASN A 169 44.42 -10.09 -1.01
N SER A 170 44.33 -9.63 0.24
CA SER A 170 43.93 -8.32 0.71
C SER A 170 44.72 -7.19 0.03
N GLY A 171 44.01 -6.14 -0.37
CA GLY A 171 44.59 -4.87 -0.77
C GLY A 171 43.63 -3.75 -0.45
N SER A 172 43.76 -3.17 0.75
CA SER A 172 43.20 -1.88 1.11
C SER A 172 43.69 -0.83 0.11
N VAL A 173 42.77 -0.22 -0.66
CA VAL A 173 43.08 0.98 -1.43
C VAL A 173 42.35 2.15 -0.79
N ASP A 174 43.17 2.92 -0.09
CA ASP A 174 42.96 4.25 0.44
C ASP A 174 42.51 5.21 -0.69
N GLU A 175 41.27 5.70 -0.62
CA GLU A 175 40.66 6.57 -1.63
C GLU A 175 40.91 8.08 -1.35
N SER A 176 42.02 8.42 -0.66
CA SER A 176 42.43 9.82 -0.47
C SER A 176 43.13 10.47 -1.68
N ALA A 177 43.24 9.77 -2.82
CA ALA A 177 44.04 10.21 -3.96
C ALA A 177 43.26 10.76 -5.18
N VAL A 178 41.92 10.86 -5.14
CA VAL A 178 41.13 11.33 -6.31
C VAL A 178 40.91 12.86 -6.33
N ALA A 179 41.27 13.57 -5.27
CA ALA A 179 41.02 15.01 -5.15
C ALA A 179 42.09 15.95 -5.79
N SER A 180 43.17 15.42 -6.40
CA SER A 180 44.31 16.25 -6.82
C SER A 180 44.57 16.32 -8.34
N SER A 181 43.80 15.64 -9.18
CA SER A 181 44.06 15.56 -10.64
C SER A 181 43.10 16.35 -11.55
N ILE A 182 42.11 17.06 -11.00
CA ILE A 182 41.08 17.78 -11.82
C ILE A 182 41.30 19.30 -11.91
N THR A 183 42.24 19.88 -11.15
CA THR A 183 42.55 21.34 -11.24
C THR A 183 43.94 21.63 -11.82
N THR A 184 44.22 21.12 -13.02
CA THR A 184 45.41 21.56 -13.79
C THR A 184 45.19 21.43 -15.29
N ASN A 185 44.03 21.85 -15.80
CA ASN A 185 43.85 21.98 -17.24
C ASN A 185 42.79 23.02 -17.63
N SER A 186 42.91 24.24 -17.09
CA SER A 186 42.14 25.38 -17.59
C SER A 186 42.91 26.69 -17.44
N ASP A 187 44.21 26.65 -17.70
CA ASP A 187 45.03 27.84 -17.96
C ASP A 187 45.78 27.62 -19.28
N ARG A 188 45.04 27.74 -20.38
CA ARG A 188 45.58 27.93 -21.73
C ARG A 188 44.46 28.37 -22.67
N GLY A 189 44.42 29.67 -22.88
CA GLY A 189 43.89 30.27 -24.11
C GLY A 189 42.43 30.69 -24.04
N GLN A 190 42.19 31.94 -23.66
CA GLN A 190 41.44 32.85 -24.54
C GLN A 190 42.14 34.20 -24.54
N ALA A 191 42.40 34.66 -25.77
CA ALA A 191 42.96 35.94 -26.16
C ALA A 191 41.86 37.02 -26.20
#